data_AF-A0A971V431-F1
#
_entry.id   AF-A0A971V431-F1
#
_cell.length_a   1.000
_cell.length_b   1.000
_cell.length_c   1.000
_cell.angle_alpha   90.00
_cell.angle_beta   90.00
_cell.angle_gamma   90.00
#
_symmetry.space_group_name_H-M   'P 1'
#
loop_
_entity.id
_entity.type
_entity.pdbx_description
1 polymer ?
#
loop_
_entity_poly.entity_id
_entity_poly.type
_entity_poly.pdbx_seq_one_letter_code
_entity_poly.pdbx_strand_id
1 'polypeptide(L)'
;MKRIIILWTLLNSLFLIVFNLLFFLLGNVESFTTSVWISYGFIHFAYFVLLFTPLLVRKSEVDTDYRRPLYLITGTFFLIEFIVGITFILIAPEKVKLTLIVQVILVAVFLGFLLTHLIANEYTANSQVKNMNRNKSNF
;
A
#
# COMPACT_ATOMS: atom_id res chain seq x y z
N MET A 1 18.34 10.94 16.61
CA MET A 1 17.45 11.09 15.43
C MET A 1 18.01 10.41 14.17
N LYS A 2 19.21 10.73 13.67
CA LYS A 2 19.79 10.12 12.44
C LYS A 2 19.80 8.59 12.43
N ARG A 3 20.23 7.94 13.53
CA ARG A 3 20.25 6.46 13.65
C ARG A 3 18.88 5.81 13.49
N ILE A 4 17.83 6.41 14.06
CA ILE A 4 16.46 5.89 13.99
C ILE A 4 15.93 5.96 12.55
N ILE A 5 16.19 7.08 11.86
CA ILE A 5 15.81 7.24 10.44
C ILE A 5 16.49 6.16 9.59
N ILE A 6 17.79 5.93 9.79
CA ILE A 6 18.54 4.89 9.07
C ILE A 6 17.94 3.49 9.33
N LEU A 7 17.61 3.15 10.59
CA LEU A 7 17.00 1.87 10.92
C LEU A 7 15.64 1.68 10.24
N TRP A 8 14.80 2.72 10.22
CA TRP A 8 13.52 2.68 9.50
C TRP A 8 13.69 2.55 7.99
N THR A 9 14.66 3.25 7.41
CA THR A 9 14.98 3.11 5.98
C THR A 9 15.43 1.68 5.66
N LEU A 10 16.33 1.10 6.45
CA LEU A 10 16.78 -0.28 6.26
C LEU A 10 15.63 -1.28 6.38
N LEU A 11 14.76 -1.11 7.38
CA LEU A 11 13.58 -1.96 7.56
C LEU A 11 12.62 -1.87 6.36
N ASN A 12 12.36 -0.66 5.86
CA ASN A 12 11.51 -0.41 4.69
C ASN A 12 12.17 -0.83 3.36
N SER A 13 13.49 -1.00 3.31
CA SER A 13 14.19 -1.52 2.13
C SER A 13 14.29 -3.04 2.15
N LEU A 14 14.08 -3.69 3.30
CA LEU A 14 14.29 -5.13 3.47
C LEU A 14 13.48 -5.96 2.48
N PHE A 15 12.18 -5.65 2.33
CA PHE A 15 11.32 -6.33 1.37
C PHE A 15 11.83 -6.17 -0.06
N LEU A 16 12.16 -4.93 -0.48
CA LEU A 16 12.66 -4.68 -1.84
C LEU A 16 13.93 -5.48 -2.11
N ILE A 17 14.89 -5.46 -1.19
CA ILE A 17 16.16 -6.17 -1.35
C ILE A 17 15.92 -7.68 -1.44
N VAL A 18 15.23 -8.26 -0.46
CA VAL A 18 15.01 -9.71 -0.40
C VAL A 18 14.18 -10.20 -1.58
N PHE A 19 13.09 -9.50 -1.91
CA PHE A 19 12.24 -9.88 -3.02
C PHE A 19 12.97 -9.80 -4.36
N ASN A 20 13.71 -8.72 -4.62
CA ASN A 20 14.49 -8.59 -5.86
C ASN A 20 15.55 -9.69 -5.97
N LEU A 21 16.30 -9.94 -4.89
CA LEU A 21 17.30 -11.01 -4.89
C LEU A 21 16.66 -12.37 -5.20
N LEU A 22 15.57 -12.73 -4.52
CA LEU A 22 14.88 -13.98 -4.79
C LEU A 22 14.32 -14.05 -6.21
N PHE A 23 13.72 -12.97 -6.71
CA PHE A 23 13.15 -12.91 -8.05
C PHE A 23 14.20 -13.14 -9.15
N PHE A 24 15.37 -12.48 -9.04
CA PHE A 24 16.44 -12.58 -10.02
C PHE A 24 17.33 -13.81 -9.84
N LEU A 25 17.51 -14.33 -8.62
CA LEU A 25 18.32 -15.54 -8.38
C LEU A 25 17.58 -16.82 -8.70
N LEU A 26 16.27 -16.89 -8.40
CA LEU A 26 15.48 -18.10 -8.63
C LEU A 26 14.83 -18.13 -10.02
N GLY A 27 14.62 -16.96 -10.62
CA GLY A 27 13.99 -16.86 -11.93
C GLY A 27 15.00 -16.81 -13.06
N ASN A 28 14.61 -17.37 -14.20
CA ASN A 28 15.37 -17.25 -15.43
C ASN A 28 14.86 -16.04 -16.23
N VAL A 29 15.57 -14.91 -16.10
CA VAL A 29 15.17 -13.60 -16.64
C VAL A 29 14.90 -13.63 -18.15
N GLU A 30 15.70 -14.41 -18.91
CA GLU A 30 15.56 -14.54 -20.36
C GLU A 30 14.25 -15.22 -20.78
N SER A 31 13.67 -16.01 -19.87
CA SER A 31 12.42 -16.75 -20.08
C SER A 31 11.18 -16.05 -19.51
N PHE A 32 11.33 -14.88 -18.89
CA PHE A 32 10.21 -14.18 -18.27
C PHE A 32 9.22 -13.65 -19.32
N THR A 33 7.98 -14.12 -19.20
CA THR A 33 6.87 -13.63 -19.99
C THR A 33 6.44 -12.23 -19.53
N THR A 34 5.73 -11.49 -20.37
CA THR A 34 5.23 -10.15 -20.03
C THR A 34 4.33 -10.15 -18.79
N SER A 35 3.59 -11.24 -18.55
CA SER A 35 2.73 -11.39 -17.35
C SER A 35 3.54 -11.45 -16.04
N VAL A 36 4.73 -12.07 -16.07
CA VAL A 36 5.67 -12.11 -14.94
C VAL A 36 6.11 -10.70 -14.59
N TRP A 37 6.51 -9.90 -15.58
CA TRP A 37 6.92 -8.51 -15.39
C TRP A 37 5.81 -7.61 -14.87
N ILE A 38 4.58 -7.80 -15.39
CA ILE A 38 3.40 -7.07 -14.90
C ILE A 38 3.18 -7.38 -13.42
N SER A 39 3.17 -8.66 -13.05
CA SER A 39 2.96 -9.10 -11.67
C SER A 39 4.07 -8.57 -10.74
N TYR A 40 5.32 -8.64 -11.19
CA TYR A 40 6.46 -8.02 -10.51
C TYR A 40 6.23 -6.51 -10.26
N GLY A 41 5.77 -5.79 -11.27
CA GLY A 41 5.46 -4.36 -11.18
C GLY A 41 4.34 -4.06 -10.19
N PHE A 42 3.25 -4.82 -10.21
CA PHE A 42 2.11 -4.60 -9.30
C PHE A 42 2.45 -4.92 -7.83
N ILE A 43 3.27 -5.95 -7.56
CA ILE A 43 3.80 -6.21 -6.22
C ILE A 43 4.57 -4.99 -5.69
N HIS A 44 5.45 -4.41 -6.52
CA HIS A 44 6.22 -3.22 -6.15
C HIS A 44 5.30 -2.02 -5.94
N PHE A 45 4.33 -1.81 -6.84
CA PHE A 45 3.33 -0.76 -6.70
C PHE A 45 2.60 -0.86 -5.36
N ALA A 46 2.09 -2.04 -5.01
CA ALA A 46 1.40 -2.24 -3.74
C ALA A 46 2.31 -2.00 -2.53
N TYR A 47 3.58 -2.41 -2.62
CA TYR A 47 4.56 -2.13 -1.57
C TYR A 47 4.85 -0.63 -1.43
N PHE A 48 5.01 0.11 -2.52
CA PHE A 48 5.21 1.55 -2.48
C PHE A 48 3.99 2.27 -1.90
N VAL A 49 2.78 1.85 -2.24
CA VAL A 49 1.55 2.37 -1.63
C VAL A 49 1.55 2.16 -0.11
N LEU A 50 1.99 0.99 0.37
CA LEU A 50 2.17 0.74 1.81
C LEU A 50 3.21 1.71 2.42
N LEU A 51 4.37 1.91 1.79
CA LEU A 51 5.39 2.84 2.28
C LEU A 51 4.94 4.31 2.29
N PHE A 52 4.11 4.71 1.31
CA PHE A 52 3.59 6.07 1.19
C PHE A 52 2.29 6.30 1.97
N THR A 53 1.74 5.26 2.62
CA THR A 53 0.56 5.37 3.49
C THR A 53 0.61 6.54 4.48
N PRO A 54 1.73 6.82 5.19
CA PRO A 54 1.80 7.97 6.09
C PRO A 54 1.60 9.34 5.42
N LEU A 55 1.79 9.47 4.10
CA LEU A 55 1.50 10.70 3.36
C LEU A 55 0.00 10.93 3.16
N LEU A 56 -0.81 9.87 3.22
CA LEU A 56 -2.26 9.91 3.07
C LEU A 56 -2.98 10.17 4.40
N VAL A 57 -2.28 10.06 5.52
CA VAL A 57 -2.87 10.29 6.84
C VAL A 57 -3.09 11.79 7.05
N ARG A 58 -4.33 12.17 7.33
CA ARG A 58 -4.67 13.50 7.82
C ARG A 58 -4.00 13.79 9.16
N LYS A 59 -3.33 14.94 9.26
CA LYS A 59 -2.92 15.52 10.55
C LYS A 59 -4.13 16.16 11.22
N SER A 60 -4.48 15.73 12.43
CA SER A 60 -5.51 16.38 13.25
C SER A 60 -4.90 17.04 14.48
N GLU A 61 -5.46 18.18 14.89
CA GLU A 61 -5.15 18.84 16.17
C GLU A 61 -5.78 18.13 17.37
N VAL A 62 -6.72 17.22 17.10
CA VAL A 62 -7.41 16.37 18.08
C VAL A 62 -6.78 14.98 18.05
N ASP A 63 -6.63 14.36 19.23
CA ASP A 63 -5.92 13.08 19.46
C ASP A 63 -6.71 11.87 18.90
N THR A 64 -6.84 11.80 17.58
CA THR A 64 -7.52 10.71 16.87
C THR A 64 -6.53 9.99 15.96
N ASP A 65 -6.35 8.69 16.18
CA ASP A 65 -5.43 7.85 15.39
C ASP A 65 -6.04 7.41 14.05
N TYR A 66 -5.99 8.31 13.06
CA TYR A 66 -6.37 8.00 11.67
C TYR A 66 -5.35 7.13 10.93
N ARG A 67 -4.18 6.84 11.51
CA ARG A 67 -3.08 6.11 10.83
C ARG A 67 -3.37 4.63 10.79
N ARG A 68 -3.83 4.07 11.91
CA ARG A 68 -4.01 2.63 12.07
C ARG A 68 -4.96 2.01 11.03
N PRO A 69 -6.15 2.56 10.75
CA PRO A 69 -7.03 2.01 9.72
C PRO A 69 -6.40 2.05 8.32
N LEU A 70 -5.69 3.13 7.98
CA LEU A 70 -5.01 3.27 6.69
C LEU A 70 -3.93 2.21 6.50
N TYR A 71 -3.09 1.95 7.51
CA TYR A 71 -2.09 0.89 7.45
C TYR A 71 -2.70 -0.51 7.35
N LEU A 72 -3.88 -0.75 7.96
CA LEU A 72 -4.59 -2.02 7.78
C LEU A 72 -5.06 -2.21 6.34
N ILE A 73 -5.61 -1.16 5.73
CA ILE A 73 -6.12 -1.21 4.34
C ILE A 73 -4.96 -1.43 3.36
N THR A 74 -3.91 -0.60 3.43
CA THR A 74 -2.78 -0.70 2.50
C THR A 74 -1.94 -1.94 2.76
N GLY A 75 -1.81 -2.37 4.01
CA GLY A 75 -1.13 -3.62 4.38
C GLY A 75 -1.88 -4.86 3.87
N THR A 76 -3.21 -4.88 4.01
CA THR A 76 -4.04 -5.98 3.47
C THR A 76 -3.96 -6.03 1.95
N PHE A 77 -4.03 -4.88 1.28
CA PHE A 77 -3.86 -4.81 -0.17
C PHE A 77 -2.50 -5.35 -0.60
N PHE A 78 -1.41 -4.91 0.04
CA PHE A 78 -0.07 -5.41 -0.25
C PHE A 78 0.04 -6.93 -0.06
N LEU A 79 -0.51 -7.50 1.02
CA LEU A 79 -0.46 -8.95 1.24
C LEU A 79 -1.23 -9.73 0.18
N ILE A 80 -2.43 -9.27 -0.20
CA ILE A 80 -3.23 -9.93 -1.25
C ILE A 80 -2.50 -9.84 -2.59
N GLU A 81 -2.03 -8.65 -2.95
CA GLU A 81 -1.30 -8.43 -4.21
C GLU A 81 -0.01 -9.23 -4.25
N PHE A 82 0.70 -9.34 -3.13
CA PHE A 82 1.90 -10.17 -3.03
C PHE A 82 1.60 -11.65 -3.31
N ILE A 83 0.54 -12.20 -2.72
CA ILE A 83 0.14 -13.60 -2.94
C ILE A 83 -0.30 -13.82 -4.40
N VAL A 84 -1.15 -12.94 -4.93
CA VAL A 84 -1.67 -13.05 -6.30
C VAL A 84 -0.55 -12.86 -7.32
N GLY A 85 0.29 -11.85 -7.14
CA GLY A 85 1.43 -11.57 -8.00
C GLY A 85 2.44 -12.71 -8.01
N ILE A 86 2.79 -13.30 -6.85
CA ILE A 86 3.64 -14.50 -6.79
C ILE A 86 3.00 -15.66 -7.57
N THR A 87 1.68 -15.85 -7.42
CA THR A 87 0.96 -16.91 -8.15
C THR A 87 1.08 -16.73 -9.66
N PHE A 88 0.92 -15.51 -10.17
CA PHE A 88 1.11 -15.22 -11.59
C PHE A 88 2.57 -15.33 -12.06
N ILE A 89 3.54 -14.97 -11.21
CA ILE A 89 4.96 -15.15 -11.50
C ILE A 89 5.27 -16.65 -11.67
N LEU A 90 4.74 -17.51 -10.78
CA LEU A 90 4.99 -18.95 -10.82
C LEU A 90 4.27 -19.67 -11.97
N ILE A 91 3.04 -19.27 -12.28
CA ILE A 91 2.28 -19.83 -13.41
C ILE A 91 2.82 -19.32 -14.75
N ALA A 92 3.37 -18.10 -14.77
CA ALA A 92 3.91 -17.41 -15.94
C ALA A 92 3.00 -17.47 -17.18
N PRO A 93 1.70 -17.11 -17.07
CA PRO A 93 0.75 -17.32 -18.16
C PRO A 93 1.13 -16.52 -19.40
N GLU A 94 1.10 -17.14 -20.58
CA GLU A 94 1.37 -16.45 -21.85
C GLU A 94 0.35 -15.35 -22.13
N LYS A 95 -0.91 -15.54 -21.68
CA LYS A 95 -2.00 -14.59 -21.89
C LYS A 95 -1.91 -13.42 -20.90
N VAL A 96 -1.28 -12.34 -21.35
CA VAL A 96 -1.14 -11.07 -20.62
C VAL A 96 -2.49 -10.47 -20.18
N LYS A 97 -3.53 -10.61 -21.01
CA LYS A 97 -4.84 -9.98 -20.76
C LYS A 97 -5.47 -10.40 -19.43
N LEU A 98 -5.39 -11.69 -19.07
CA LEU A 98 -5.98 -12.18 -17.82
C LEU A 98 -5.24 -11.60 -16.61
N THR A 99 -3.91 -11.63 -16.64
CA THR A 99 -3.05 -11.07 -15.59
C THR A 99 -3.39 -9.60 -15.36
N LEU A 100 -3.46 -8.79 -16.43
CA LEU A 100 -3.80 -7.37 -16.32
C LEU A 100 -5.20 -7.13 -15.76
N ILE A 101 -6.21 -7.90 -16.20
CA ILE A 101 -7.58 -7.72 -15.71
C ILE A 101 -7.65 -7.95 -14.21
N VAL A 102 -7.04 -9.04 -13.70
CA VAL A 102 -7.04 -9.34 -12.26
C VAL A 102 -6.32 -8.24 -11.48
N GLN A 103 -5.15 -7.81 -11.96
CA GLN A 103 -4.34 -6.76 -11.35
C GLN A 103 -5.09 -5.42 -11.25
N VAL A 104 -5.74 -5.00 -12.34
CA VAL A 104 -6.52 -3.75 -12.39
C VAL A 104 -7.74 -3.83 -11.47
N ILE A 105 -8.44 -4.97 -11.42
CA ILE A 105 -9.59 -5.15 -10.52
C ILE A 105 -9.16 -5.05 -9.06
N LEU A 106 -8.05 -5.69 -8.67
CA LEU A 106 -7.52 -5.60 -7.30
C LEU A 106 -7.20 -4.16 -6.91
N VAL A 107 -6.53 -3.41 -7.79
CA VAL A 107 -6.25 -1.98 -7.56
C VAL A 107 -7.54 -1.17 -7.47
N ALA A 108 -8.52 -1.40 -8.34
CA ALA A 108 -9.78 -0.66 -8.32
C ALA A 108 -10.56 -0.88 -7.01
N VAL A 109 -10.66 -2.14 -6.55
CA VAL A 109 -11.30 -2.48 -5.27
C VAL A 109 -10.57 -1.82 -4.11
N PHE A 110 -9.24 -1.92 -4.08
CA PHE A 110 -8.40 -1.27 -3.08
C PHE A 110 -8.61 0.25 -3.03
N LEU A 111 -8.58 0.92 -4.19
CA LEU A 111 -8.78 2.37 -4.27
C LEU A 111 -10.16 2.77 -3.78
N GLY A 112 -11.20 1.99 -4.09
CA GLY A 112 -12.54 2.22 -3.55
C GLY A 112 -12.55 2.24 -2.02
N PHE A 113 -11.99 1.20 -1.39
CA PHE A 113 -11.90 1.13 0.08
C PHE A 113 -11.05 2.26 0.67
N LEU A 114 -9.90 2.56 0.06
CA LEU A 114 -8.99 3.60 0.54
C LEU A 114 -9.67 4.97 0.49
N LEU A 115 -10.27 5.34 -0.64
CA LEU A 115 -10.91 6.65 -0.82
C LEU A 115 -12.09 6.83 0.13
N THR A 116 -12.93 5.80 0.33
CA THR A 116 -14.04 5.87 1.29
C THR A 116 -13.52 6.16 2.70
N HIS A 117 -12.44 5.51 3.14
CA HIS A 117 -11.87 5.76 4.46
C HIS A 117 -11.22 7.14 4.57
N LEU A 118 -10.54 7.61 3.52
CA LEU A 118 -9.98 8.97 3.50
C LEU A 118 -11.07 10.03 3.62
N ILE A 119 -12.17 9.88 2.87
CA ILE A 119 -13.33 10.79 2.94
C ILE A 119 -13.97 10.74 4.33
N ALA A 120 -14.17 9.56 4.91
CA ALA A 120 -14.75 9.42 6.25
C ALA A 120 -13.86 10.05 7.33
N ASN A 121 -12.55 9.89 7.23
CA ASN A 121 -11.58 10.50 8.14
C ASN A 121 -11.61 12.03 8.05
N GLU A 122 -11.74 12.58 6.85
CA GLU A 122 -11.89 14.03 6.61
C GLU A 122 -13.13 14.62 7.30
N TYR A 123 -14.30 14.00 7.10
CA TYR A 123 -15.54 14.44 7.76
C TYR A 123 -15.46 14.35 9.29
N THR A 124 -14.92 13.24 9.80
CA THR A 124 -14.77 13.02 11.24
C THR A 124 -13.85 14.06 11.86
N ALA A 125 -12.68 14.32 11.25
CA ALA A 125 -11.71 15.29 11.73
C ALA A 125 -12.30 16.71 11.77
N ASN A 126 -13.00 17.13 10.72
CA ASN A 126 -13.63 18.45 10.66
C ASN A 126 -14.73 18.61 11.73
N SER A 127 -15.50 17.55 12.00
CA SER A 127 -16.51 17.56 13.05
C SER A 127 -15.88 17.71 14.45
N GLN A 128 -14.75 17.06 14.70
CA GLN A 128 -14.05 17.12 15.98
C GLN A 128 -13.44 18.50 16.23
N VAL A 129 -12.79 19.11 15.24
CA VAL A 129 -12.25 20.48 15.35
C VAL A 129 -13.36 21.50 15.62
N LYS A 130 -14.50 21.37 14.91
CA LYS A 130 -15.68 22.23 15.16
C LYS A 130 -16.19 22.11 16.59
N ASN A 131 -16.29 20.89 17.11
CA ASN A 131 -16.75 20.64 18.48
C ASN A 131 -15.75 21.18 19.53
N MET A 132 -14.44 21.02 19.30
CA MET A 132 -13.41 21.58 20.17
C MET A 132 -13.47 23.11 20.24
N ASN A 133 -13.65 23.78 19.10
CA ASN A 133 -13.75 25.25 19.06
C ASN A 133 -15.01 25.77 19.76
N ARG A 134 -16.15 25.08 19.63
CA ARG A 134 -17.38 25.39 20.38
C ARG A 134 -17.19 25.27 21.88
N ASN A 135 -16.48 24.24 22.35
CA ASN A 135 -16.23 24.08 23.78
C ASN A 135 -15.31 25.20 24.30
N LYS A 136 -14.31 25.63 23.53
CA LYS A 136 -13.43 26.74 23.91
C LYS A 136 -14.15 28.10 23.98
N SER A 137 -15.17 28.35 23.16
CA SER A 137 -15.91 29.62 23.18
C SER A 137 -16.90 29.77 24.33
N ASN A 138 -17.16 28.69 25.08
CA ASN A 138 -18.12 28.65 26.19
C ASN A 138 -17.46 28.83 27.58
N PHE A 139 -16.15 29.11 27.62
CA PHE A 139 -15.36 29.44 28.81
C PHE A 139 -14.66 30.77 28.58
#